data_AF-A0A0A9DSB9-F1
#
_entry.id   AF-A0A0A9DSB9-F1
#
_cell.length_a   1.000
_cell.length_b   1.000
_cell.length_c   1.000
_cell.angle_alpha   90.00
_cell.angle_beta   90.00
_cell.angle_gamma   90.00
#
_symmetry.space_group_name_H-M   'P 1'
#
loop_
_entity.id
_entity.type
_entity.pdbx_description
1 polymer ?
#
loop_
_entity_poly.entity_id
_entity_poly.type
_entity_poly.pdbx_seq_one_letter_code
_entity_poly.pdbx_strand_id
1 'polypeptide(L)' 'MLREKGKKLFLLTNSPFYFVDGGMCYLLEDQHFDGNSWRELFDVVIAQANKPTFYNSDHPFRFCGTSMCY' A
#
# COMPACT_ATOMS: atom_id res chain seq x y z
N MET A 1 8.80 0.33 -16.87
CA MET A 1 7.79 0.05 -15.82
C MET A 1 6.63 1.07 -15.88
N LEU A 2 5.47 0.80 -15.27
CA LEU A 2 4.25 1.65 -15.37
C LEU A 2 4.48 3.11 -14.90
N ARG A 3 5.27 3.32 -13.85
CA ARG A 3 5.57 4.65 -13.30
C ARG A 3 6.43 5.51 -14.23
N GLU A 4 7.44 4.92 -14.87
CA GLU A 4 8.27 5.59 -15.88
C GLU A 4 7.44 6.08 -17.07
N LYS A 5 6.28 5.45 -17.31
CA LYS A 5 5.29 5.88 -18.32
C LYS A 5 4.27 6.89 -17.78
N GLY A 6 4.54 7.51 -16.63
CA GLY A 6 3.70 8.53 -16.01
C GLY A 6 2.38 8.00 -15.42
N LYS A 7 2.26 6.69 -15.16
CA LYS A 7 1.06 6.13 -14.52
C LYS A 7 1.12 6.32 -13.00
N LYS A 8 0.02 6.77 -12.42
CA LYS A 8 -0.22 6.74 -10.98
C LYS A 8 -0.70 5.36 -10.56
N LEU A 9 -0.12 4.81 -9.51
CA LEU A 9 -0.41 3.48 -8.99
C LEU A 9 -1.00 3.55 -7.60
N PHE A 10 -1.91 2.64 -7.28
CA PHE A 10 -2.44 2.49 -5.93
C PHE A 10 -2.54 1.01 -5.56
N LEU A 11 -2.48 0.73 -4.26
CA LEU A 11 -2.73 -0.59 -3.69
C LEU A 11 -4.02 -0.55 -2.87
N LEU A 12 -4.93 -1.48 -3.12
CA LEU A 12 -6.22 -1.60 -2.41
C LEU A 12 -6.41 -3.04 -1.93
N THR A 13 -6.34 -3.26 -0.62
CA THR A 13 -6.35 -4.60 -0.02
C THR A 13 -7.27 -4.69 1.21
N ASN A 14 -7.88 -5.86 1.42
CA ASN A 14 -8.70 -6.13 2.61
C ASN A 14 -7.85 -6.50 3.83
N SER A 15 -6.58 -6.84 3.62
CA SER A 15 -5.65 -7.17 4.71
C SER A 15 -5.29 -5.93 5.53
N PRO A 16 -4.97 -6.09 6.83
CA PRO A 16 -4.43 -5.01 7.65
C PRO A 16 -3.03 -4.61 7.20
N PHE A 17 -2.66 -3.35 7.47
CA PHE A 17 -1.41 -2.77 6.96
C PHE A 17 -0.16 -3.56 7.37
N TYR A 18 -0.03 -3.98 8.63
CA TYR A 18 1.15 -4.71 9.11
C TYR A 18 1.42 -6.01 8.33
N PHE A 19 0.36 -6.71 7.91
CA PHE A 19 0.50 -7.95 7.13
C PHE A 19 1.00 -7.65 5.72
N VAL A 20 0.48 -6.58 5.12
CA VAL A 20 0.87 -6.11 3.79
C VAL A 20 2.32 -5.62 3.81
N ASP A 21 2.68 -4.85 4.83
CA ASP A 21 4.02 -4.30 5.00
C ASP A 21 5.06 -5.41 5.12
N GLY A 22 4.85 -6.39 6.01
CA GLY A 22 5.76 -7.54 6.14
C GLY A 22 5.89 -8.35 4.84
N GLY A 23 4.77 -8.63 4.16
CA GLY A 23 4.80 -9.36 2.90
C GLY A 23 5.50 -8.60 1.77
N MET A 24 5.27 -7.30 1.65
CA MET A 24 5.89 -6.47 0.62
C MET A 24 7.38 -6.22 0.89
N CYS A 25 7.77 -6.04 2.16
CA CYS A 25 9.18 -6.00 2.55
C CYS A 25 9.89 -7.29 2.16
N TYR A 26 9.33 -8.46 2.45
CA TYR A 26 9.91 -9.75 2.08
C TYR A 26 10.00 -9.95 0.55
N LEU A 27 8.93 -9.63 -0.19
CA LEU A 27 8.89 -9.85 -1.64
C LEU A 27 9.83 -8.93 -2.44
N LEU A 28 10.18 -7.77 -1.87
CA LEU A 28 10.94 -6.72 -2.56
C LEU A 28 12.32 -6.49 -1.93
N GLU A 29 12.72 -7.28 -0.93
CA GLU A 29 14.00 -7.17 -0.22
C GLU A 29 15.21 -7.22 -1.19
N ASP A 30 15.17 -8.13 -2.16
CA ASP A 30 16.25 -8.33 -3.14
C ASP A 30 16.19 -7.36 -4.33
N GLN A 31 15.08 -6.64 -4.50
CA GLN A 31 15.01 -5.60 -5.51
C GLN A 31 15.66 -4.37 -4.89
N HIS A 32 16.84 -3.99 -5.38
CA HIS A 32 17.45 -2.68 -5.15
C HIS A 32 16.52 -1.59 -5.67
N PHE A 33 15.42 -1.37 -4.96
CA PHE A 33 14.57 -0.24 -5.14
C PHE A 33 15.36 0.93 -4.56
N ASP A 34 15.65 1.94 -5.37
CA ASP A 34 16.37 3.15 -4.95
C ASP A 34 15.63 3.92 -3.82
N GLY A 35 14.43 3.47 -3.47
CA GLY A 35 13.61 3.96 -2.38
C GLY A 35 13.80 3.21 -1.07
N ASN A 36 13.68 3.92 0.05
CA ASN A 36 13.83 3.36 1.39
C ASN A 36 12.63 2.47 1.81
N SER A 37 11.59 2.36 0.98
CA SER A 37 10.41 1.55 1.26
C SER A 37 9.65 1.17 -0.02
N TRP A 38 9.14 -0.07 -0.08
CA TRP A 38 8.23 -0.54 -1.13
C TRP A 38 7.02 0.38 -1.37
N ARG A 39 6.63 1.15 -0.35
CA ARG A 39 5.53 2.11 -0.42
C ARG A 39 5.73 3.16 -1.52
N GLU A 40 6.97 3.48 -1.87
CA GLU A 40 7.30 4.42 -2.94
C GLU A 40 6.88 3.93 -4.34
N LEU A 41 6.51 2.65 -4.48
CA LEU A 41 5.91 2.11 -5.69
C LEU A 41 4.49 2.64 -5.95
N PHE A 42 3.79 3.08 -4.92
CA PHE A 42 2.37 3.44 -5.00
C PHE A 42 2.16 4.87 -4.53
N ASP A 43 1.33 5.62 -5.26
CA ASP A 43 0.92 6.97 -4.85
C ASP A 43 -0.06 6.92 -3.66
N VAL A 44 -0.82 5.83 -3.56
CA VAL A 44 -1.79 5.60 -2.47
C VAL A 44 -1.81 4.13 -2.06
N VAL A 45 -1.79 3.87 -0.74
CA VAL A 45 -1.98 2.53 -0.18
C VAL A 45 -3.21 2.54 0.74
N ILE A 46 -4.17 1.68 0.44
CA ILE A 46 -5.42 1.53 1.18
C ILE A 46 -5.48 0.09 1.72
N ALA A 47 -5.23 -0.04 3.01
CA ALA A 47 -5.40 -1.29 3.76
C ALA A 47 -6.81 -1.37 4.37
N GLN A 48 -7.22 -2.58 4.79
CA GLN A 48 -8.55 -2.84 5.38
C GLN A 48 -9.71 -2.27 4.55
N ALA A 49 -9.60 -2.35 3.23
CA ALA A 49 -10.55 -1.73 2.31
C ALA A 49 -11.99 -2.23 2.46
N ASN A 50 -12.19 -3.44 2.97
CA ASN A 50 -13.51 -4.07 3.04
C ASN A 50 -14.21 -4.16 1.66
N LYS A 51 -13.46 -4.52 0.62
CA LYS A 51 -14.04 -4.89 -0.67
C LYS A 51 -14.97 -6.09 -0.49
N PRO A 52 -16.13 -6.13 -1.18
CA PRO A 52 -16.54 -5.22 -2.25
C PRO A 52 -17.20 -3.92 -1.76
N THR A 53 -17.57 -3.83 -0.47
CA THR A 53 -18.29 -2.69 0.11
C THR A 53 -17.58 -1.35 -0.12
N PHE A 54 -16.24 -1.35 -0.13
CA PHE A 54 -15.41 -0.18 -0.48
C PHE A 54 -15.93 0.65 -1.65
N TYR A 55 -16.40 -0.02 -2.71
CA TYR A 55 -16.78 0.64 -3.97
C TYR A 55 -18.12 1.38 -3.91
N ASN A 56 -18.95 1.08 -2.91
CA ASN A 56 -20.33 1.58 -2.83
C ASN A 56 -20.67 2.12 -1.43
N SER A 57 -19.67 2.45 -0.61
CA SER A 57 -19.87 2.93 0.76
C SER A 57 -19.37 4.35 0.96
N ASP A 58 -20.05 5.10 1.82
CA ASP A 58 -19.62 6.42 2.29
C ASP A 58 -18.77 6.35 3.56
N HIS A 59 -18.15 5.20 3.84
CA HIS A 59 -17.29 5.05 5.01
C HIS A 59 -16.09 6.01 4.92
N PRO A 60 -15.85 6.84 5.94
CA PRO A 60 -14.76 7.81 5.89
C PRO A 60 -13.41 7.11 5.91
N PHE A 61 -12.46 7.63 5.14
CA PHE A 61 -11.07 7.20 5.22
C PHE A 61 -10.49 7.50 6.60
N ARG A 62 -9.63 6.60 7.09
CA ARG A 62 -8.85 6.79 8.32
C ARG A 62 -7.37 6.85 7.95
N PHE A 63 -6.66 7.81 8.49
CA PHE A 63 -5.21 7.86 8.37
C PHE A 63 -4.59 6.77 9.24
N CYS A 64 -3.81 5.88 8.63
CA CYS A 64 -3.02 4.90 9.36
C CYS A 64 -1.62 5.50 9.59
N GLY A 65 -1.35 5.93 10.83
CA GLY A 65 -0.03 6.40 11.21
C GLY A 65 0.97 5.25 11.19
N THR A 66 2.07 5.42 10.45
CA THR A 66 3.17 4.46 10.34
C THR A 66 4.07 4.38 11.59
N SER A 67 3.76 5.13 12.65
CA SER A 67 4.56 5.19 13.88
C SER A 67 4.43 3.96 14.80
N MET A 68 3.90 2.85 14.30
CA MET A 68 3.83 1.56 15.00
C MET A 68 4.70 0.48 14.33
N CYS A 69 5.76 0.92 13.64
CA CYS A 69 6.84 0.06 13.15
C CYS A 69 8.06 0.17 14.09
N TYR A 70 7.86 -0.17 15.36
CA TYR A 70 8.87 -0.69 16.30
C TYR A 70 8.18 -1.61 17.29
#